data_AF-Q9GU86-F1
#
_entry.id   AF-Q9GU86-F1
#
_cell.length_a   1.000
_cell.length_b   1.000
_cell.length_c   1.000
_cell.angle_alpha   90.00
_cell.angle_beta   90.00
_cell.angle_gamma   90.00
#
_symmetry.space_group_name_H-M   'P 1'
#
loop_
_entity.id
_entity.type
_entity.pdbx_description
1 polymer ?
#
loop_
_entity_poly.entity_id
_entity_poly.type
_entity_poly.pdbx_seq_one_letter_code
_entity_poly.pdbx_strand_id
1 'polypeptide(L)'
;GSCPVFGKTFSMDIYRDEYNEDFLNEVSFGFLNKKLNLSIEIPVQKSGMAMYQGLFKYCPLDENHSLLIKKEQEYDMCFKRIYRHMQSIRSNKKRTLRNKYLHFGWHGLGGRLGSNMNYPLHDYNPSESHVTRKMRFSGLIKNLSDCSIYSHCMGPCFNKDFDNECFRSLPVVFNHKTKECVILGTHEGSRRRNCLSEYTNGFERCFMPIKKETGKEWPYASSFLRPDYEKKCPPRFPLNDTAFGYYNNSTGECKSAVKGDFVSYEMSFKSCIEGLFNYFGRDRKTRRKKFLWGIWVLEDSSKKLNSMDDIGMCSILKKKPNCV
;
A
#
# COMPACT_ATOMS: atom_id res chain seq x y z
N GLY A 1 4.94 2.31 -9.75
CA GLY A 1 4.99 1.10 -10.59
C GLY A 1 3.58 0.80 -11.05
N SER A 2 3.37 0.52 -12.33
CA SER A 2 2.01 0.49 -12.90
C SER A 2 1.17 -0.73 -12.54
N CYS A 3 1.78 -1.80 -12.01
CA CYS A 3 1.08 -2.98 -11.52
C CYS A 3 0.97 -2.97 -9.99
N PRO A 4 -0.14 -3.48 -9.43
CA PRO A 4 -0.26 -3.68 -8.00
C PRO A 4 0.64 -4.82 -7.55
N VAL A 5 1.07 -4.77 -6.30
CA VAL A 5 1.81 -5.86 -5.65
C VAL A 5 0.93 -6.47 -4.58
N PHE A 6 0.22 -7.54 -4.95
CA PHE A 6 -0.70 -8.24 -4.06
C PHE A 6 0.02 -8.88 -2.88
N GLY A 7 -0.54 -8.67 -1.68
CA GLY A 7 -0.01 -9.16 -0.40
C GLY A 7 1.25 -8.46 0.09
N LYS A 8 1.74 -7.42 -0.61
CA LYS A 8 2.86 -6.61 -0.14
C LYS A 8 2.38 -5.68 0.95
N THR A 9 2.85 -5.92 2.17
CA THR A 9 2.72 -5.02 3.32
C THR A 9 4.10 -4.60 3.80
N PHE A 10 4.18 -3.98 4.98
CA PHE A 10 5.44 -3.55 5.56
C PHE A 10 5.52 -4.03 7.01
N SER A 11 6.65 -4.61 7.37
CA SER A 11 7.00 -4.82 8.77
C SER A 11 7.66 -3.55 9.30
N MET A 12 7.12 -3.04 10.41
CA MET A 12 7.74 -1.96 11.17
C MET A 12 8.77 -2.49 12.21
N ASP A 13 8.85 -3.82 12.37
CA ASP A 13 9.78 -4.53 13.25
C ASP A 13 10.71 -5.38 12.40
N ILE A 14 11.76 -4.77 11.85
CA ILE A 14 12.61 -5.37 10.81
C ILE A 14 13.43 -6.60 11.26
N TYR A 15 13.41 -6.94 12.56
CA TYR A 15 14.10 -8.11 13.14
C TYR A 15 13.16 -9.26 13.49
N ARG A 16 11.83 -9.04 13.46
CA ARG A 16 10.83 -10.06 13.71
C ARG A 16 10.18 -10.47 12.41
N ASP A 17 10.08 -11.77 12.17
CA ASP A 17 9.43 -12.32 10.97
C ASP A 17 7.91 -12.53 11.18
N GLU A 18 7.29 -11.62 11.92
CA GLU A 18 5.87 -11.67 12.25
C GLU A 18 5.08 -10.62 11.47
N TYR A 19 3.84 -10.97 11.13
CA TYR A 19 2.93 -10.02 10.50
C TYR A 19 2.23 -9.20 11.57
N ASN A 20 2.28 -7.88 11.41
CA ASN A 20 1.41 -6.95 12.11
C ASN A 20 0.92 -5.87 11.14
N GLU A 21 -0.03 -5.06 11.63
CA GLU A 21 -0.62 -3.98 10.86
C GLU A 21 -0.15 -2.59 11.35
N ASP A 22 0.99 -2.52 12.04
CA ASP A 22 1.54 -1.25 12.56
C ASP A 22 1.83 -0.24 11.44
N PHE A 23 2.11 -0.72 10.22
CA PHE A 23 2.32 0.13 9.05
C PHE A 23 1.08 0.99 8.71
N LEU A 24 -0.10 0.65 9.23
CA LEU A 24 -1.34 1.42 9.09
C LEU A 24 -1.48 2.56 10.12
N ASN A 25 -0.59 2.65 11.10
CA ASN A 25 -0.49 3.82 11.98
C ASN A 25 0.11 5.00 11.22
N GLU A 26 -0.18 6.22 11.67
CA GLU A 26 0.34 7.43 11.03
C GLU A 26 1.87 7.51 11.09
N VAL A 27 2.44 8.21 10.11
CA VAL A 27 3.84 8.63 10.14
C VAL A 27 4.09 9.61 11.30
N SER A 28 5.33 9.64 11.78
CA SER A 28 5.79 10.59 12.79
C SER A 28 7.06 11.30 12.30
N PHE A 29 6.91 12.18 11.30
CA PHE A 29 8.03 12.91 10.69
C PHE A 29 8.33 14.26 11.36
N GLY A 30 7.49 14.71 12.29
CA GLY A 30 7.56 16.02 12.92
C GLY A 30 6.97 17.16 12.08
N PHE A 31 6.50 16.91 10.86
CA PHE A 31 5.89 17.95 10.00
C PHE A 31 4.68 18.59 10.65
N LEU A 32 3.80 17.77 11.22
CA LEU A 32 2.58 18.23 11.85
C LEU A 32 2.90 18.98 13.15
N ASN A 33 3.84 18.45 13.94
CA ASN A 33 4.30 19.11 15.16
C ASN A 33 4.90 20.49 14.87
N LYS A 34 5.77 20.58 13.86
CA LYS A 34 6.40 21.84 13.43
C LYS A 34 5.36 22.84 12.93
N LYS A 35 4.38 22.38 12.14
CA LYS A 35 3.37 23.25 11.54
C LYS A 35 2.44 23.88 12.58
N LEU A 36 2.05 23.13 13.61
CA LEU A 36 1.14 23.62 14.65
C LEU A 36 1.85 24.10 15.91
N ASN A 37 3.17 23.94 16.00
CA ASN A 37 3.96 24.21 17.19
C ASN A 37 3.42 23.47 18.43
N LEU A 38 3.04 22.20 18.26
CA LEU A 38 2.46 21.33 19.30
C LEU A 38 3.02 19.91 19.16
N SER A 39 3.12 19.17 20.27
CA SER A 39 3.54 17.75 20.25
C SER A 39 2.32 16.82 20.10
N ILE A 40 1.82 16.68 18.88
CA ILE A 40 0.57 15.95 18.60
C ILE A 40 0.76 14.64 17.83
N GLU A 41 1.86 14.48 17.10
CA GLU A 41 2.17 13.21 16.43
C GLU A 41 2.34 12.07 17.44
N ILE A 42 2.09 10.84 16.98
CA ILE A 42 2.35 9.65 17.80
C ILE A 42 3.85 9.46 18.04
N PRO A 43 4.26 8.82 19.15
CA PRO A 43 5.65 8.46 19.37
C PRO A 43 6.23 7.67 18.20
N VAL A 44 7.48 7.95 17.82
CA VAL A 44 8.15 7.30 16.67
C VAL A 44 8.14 5.78 16.79
N GLN A 45 8.25 5.23 18.01
CA GLN A 45 8.20 3.79 18.30
C GLN A 45 6.87 3.15 17.87
N LYS A 46 5.78 3.90 17.90
CA LYS A 46 4.42 3.45 17.52
C LYS A 46 4.03 3.90 16.11
N SER A 47 4.89 4.68 15.44
CA SER A 47 4.62 5.19 14.11
C SER A 47 4.56 4.08 13.08
N GLY A 48 3.78 4.34 12.03
CA GLY A 48 3.62 3.48 10.88
C GLY A 48 4.02 4.19 9.59
N MET A 49 3.30 3.91 8.52
CA MET A 49 3.52 4.50 7.20
C MET A 49 2.31 5.26 6.70
N ALA A 50 1.18 5.28 7.41
CA ALA A 50 -0.03 5.94 6.95
C ALA A 50 0.16 7.46 6.96
N MET A 51 -0.33 8.14 5.92
CA MET A 51 -0.30 9.59 5.83
C MET A 51 -1.14 10.20 6.95
N TYR A 52 -0.83 11.42 7.36
CA TYR A 52 -1.68 12.18 8.28
C TYR A 52 -3.14 12.24 7.78
N GLN A 53 -4.11 12.31 8.69
CA GLN A 53 -5.53 12.45 8.37
C GLN A 53 -5.89 13.77 7.64
N GLY A 54 -4.91 14.68 7.51
CA GLY A 54 -4.85 15.97 6.80
C GLY A 54 -5.73 17.09 7.35
N LEU A 55 -5.27 18.33 7.18
CA LEU A 55 -5.60 19.45 8.07
C LEU A 55 -6.90 20.14 7.71
N PHE A 56 -7.13 20.34 6.41
CA PHE A 56 -8.28 21.11 5.98
C PHE A 56 -9.60 20.35 6.07
N LYS A 57 -10.68 21.10 6.28
CA LYS A 57 -12.05 20.56 6.27
C LYS A 57 -12.51 20.13 4.88
N TYR A 58 -11.85 20.63 3.83
CA TYR A 58 -12.21 20.39 2.45
C TYR A 58 -10.96 20.32 1.56
N CYS A 59 -11.08 19.57 0.48
CA CYS A 59 -10.08 19.41 -0.56
C CYS A 59 -10.80 19.49 -1.93
N PRO A 60 -10.49 20.47 -2.79
CA PRO A 60 -9.61 21.62 -2.57
C PRO A 60 -10.07 22.49 -1.38
N LEU A 61 -9.14 23.24 -0.80
CA LEU A 61 -9.38 24.08 0.38
C LEU A 61 -10.40 25.19 0.10
N ASP A 62 -10.16 25.94 -0.98
CA ASP A 62 -10.95 27.09 -1.41
C ASP A 62 -10.92 27.22 -2.95
N GLU A 63 -11.54 28.27 -3.48
CA GLU A 63 -11.59 28.53 -4.92
C GLU A 63 -10.21 28.83 -5.50
N ASN A 64 -9.35 29.55 -4.77
CA ASN A 64 -7.99 29.86 -5.21
C ASN A 64 -7.16 28.58 -5.34
N HIS A 65 -7.21 27.69 -4.35
CA HIS A 65 -6.57 26.39 -4.40
C HIS A 65 -7.15 25.54 -5.54
N SER A 66 -8.46 25.57 -5.75
CA SER A 66 -9.08 24.91 -6.90
C SER A 66 -8.56 25.46 -8.24
N LEU A 67 -8.37 26.77 -8.38
CA LEU A 67 -7.85 27.38 -9.59
C LEU A 67 -6.38 27.01 -9.83
N LEU A 68 -5.57 26.92 -8.77
CA LEU A 68 -4.19 26.44 -8.86
C LEU A 68 -4.13 24.99 -9.36
N ILE A 69 -4.93 24.09 -8.78
CA ILE A 69 -4.96 22.67 -9.21
C ILE A 69 -5.43 22.56 -10.68
N LYS A 70 -6.40 23.38 -11.12
CA LYS A 70 -6.87 23.38 -12.52
C LYS A 70 -5.81 23.80 -13.54
N LYS A 71 -4.77 24.53 -13.13
CA LYS A 71 -3.65 24.87 -14.03
C LYS A 71 -2.79 23.64 -14.34
N GLU A 72 -2.85 22.63 -13.47
CA GLU A 72 -2.14 21.36 -13.61
C GLU A 72 -3.07 20.33 -14.30
N GLN A 73 -2.95 20.20 -15.63
CA GLN A 73 -3.85 19.39 -16.47
C GLN A 73 -3.99 17.93 -16.01
N GLU A 74 -2.98 17.37 -15.34
CA GLU A 74 -3.03 16.01 -14.80
C GLU A 74 -4.17 15.77 -13.79
N TYR A 75 -4.65 16.83 -13.10
CA TYR A 75 -5.74 16.73 -12.13
C TYR A 75 -7.14 16.96 -12.71
N ASP A 76 -7.29 17.13 -14.03
CA ASP A 76 -8.61 17.32 -14.65
C ASP A 76 -9.58 16.19 -14.33
N MET A 77 -9.06 14.95 -14.27
CA MET A 77 -9.85 13.78 -13.89
C MET A 77 -10.30 13.83 -12.43
N CYS A 78 -9.53 14.47 -11.54
CA CYS A 78 -9.86 14.60 -10.12
C CYS A 78 -11.06 15.52 -9.89
N PHE A 79 -11.20 16.59 -10.68
CA PHE A 79 -12.40 17.41 -10.65
C PHE A 79 -13.66 16.63 -11.02
N LYS A 80 -13.56 15.78 -12.06
CA LYS A 80 -14.69 14.97 -12.53
C LYS A 80 -15.06 13.85 -11.57
N ARG A 81 -14.06 13.16 -10.98
CA ARG A 81 -14.26 11.92 -10.21
C ARG A 81 -14.34 12.12 -8.70
N ILE A 82 -13.63 13.11 -8.13
CA ILE A 82 -13.44 13.23 -6.68
C ILE A 82 -13.96 14.57 -6.17
N TYR A 83 -13.37 15.69 -6.60
CA TYR A 83 -13.61 16.99 -5.96
C TYR A 83 -15.07 17.48 -6.07
N ARG A 84 -15.74 17.29 -7.22
CA ARG A 84 -17.15 17.66 -7.39
C ARG A 84 -18.07 16.90 -6.43
N HIS A 85 -17.81 15.61 -6.19
CA HIS A 85 -18.62 14.81 -5.27
C HIS A 85 -18.42 15.26 -3.81
N MET A 86 -17.19 15.61 -3.42
CA MET A 86 -16.91 16.18 -2.11
C MET A 86 -17.63 17.53 -1.90
N GLN A 87 -17.69 18.36 -2.94
CA GLN A 87 -18.37 19.66 -2.90
C GLN A 87 -19.90 19.56 -2.90
N SER A 88 -20.51 18.67 -3.68
CA SER A 88 -21.98 18.51 -3.75
C SER A 88 -22.60 18.07 -2.41
N ILE A 89 -21.87 17.30 -1.60
CA ILE A 89 -22.36 16.87 -0.27
C ILE A 89 -22.37 18.03 0.74
N ARG A 90 -21.67 19.14 0.46
CA ARG A 90 -21.65 20.37 1.27
C ARG A 90 -23.01 21.07 1.28
N SER A 91 -23.72 21.09 0.15
CA SER A 91 -24.99 21.83 0.01
C SER A 91 -26.17 21.09 0.63
N ASN A 92 -26.22 19.75 0.53
CA ASN A 92 -27.36 18.95 0.98
C ASN A 92 -27.45 18.75 2.51
N LYS A 93 -26.37 19.00 3.27
CA LYS A 93 -26.33 18.74 4.73
C LYS A 93 -26.56 19.95 5.62
N LYS A 94 -26.93 21.13 5.09
CA LYS A 94 -27.29 22.30 5.92
C LYS A 94 -28.51 22.06 6.84
N ARG A 95 -29.22 20.93 6.75
CA ARG A 95 -30.52 20.72 7.41
C ARG A 95 -30.54 19.72 8.58
N THR A 96 -29.44 19.04 8.93
CA THR A 96 -29.43 18.04 10.03
C THR A 96 -28.13 18.08 10.84
N LEU A 97 -28.01 19.06 11.74
CA LEU A 97 -26.86 19.22 12.64
C LEU A 97 -27.14 18.62 14.03
N ARG A 98 -26.55 17.45 14.29
CA ARG A 98 -26.01 17.09 15.61
C ARG A 98 -24.57 16.64 15.41
N ASN A 99 -23.63 17.41 15.96
CA ASN A 99 -22.16 17.32 16.15
C ASN A 99 -21.31 16.11 15.68
N LYS A 100 -21.86 14.95 15.31
CA LYS A 100 -21.11 13.73 14.96
C LYS A 100 -20.37 13.76 13.61
N TYR A 101 -20.52 14.82 12.81
CA TYR A 101 -19.91 14.93 11.46
C TYR A 101 -18.72 15.90 11.38
N LEU A 102 -18.27 16.44 12.51
CA LEU A 102 -17.17 17.41 12.49
C LEU A 102 -15.80 16.74 12.31
N HIS A 103 -15.63 15.50 12.79
CA HIS A 103 -14.32 14.84 12.78
C HIS A 103 -14.25 13.65 11.83
N PHE A 104 -13.33 13.71 10.87
CA PHE A 104 -13.12 12.67 9.86
C PHE A 104 -11.68 12.66 9.36
N GLY A 105 -11.29 11.55 8.74
CA GLY A 105 -10.01 11.39 8.05
C GLY A 105 -10.11 11.64 6.54
N TRP A 106 -8.98 11.91 5.89
CA TRP A 106 -8.91 11.90 4.42
C TRP A 106 -8.79 10.51 3.81
N HIS A 107 -8.39 9.50 4.58
CA HIS A 107 -8.25 8.11 4.13
C HIS A 107 -8.45 7.16 5.31
N GLY A 108 -8.47 5.85 5.04
CA GLY A 108 -8.68 4.82 6.06
C GLY A 108 -10.09 4.71 6.62
N LEU A 109 -10.34 3.66 7.41
CA LEU A 109 -11.61 3.44 8.09
C LEU A 109 -11.59 3.86 9.57
N GLY A 110 -10.47 4.41 10.05
CA GLY A 110 -10.29 4.85 11.43
C GLY A 110 -9.91 3.71 12.39
N GLY A 111 -9.66 4.04 13.66
CA GLY A 111 -9.32 3.06 14.69
C GLY A 111 -7.84 2.65 14.74
N ARG A 112 -6.96 3.34 14.00
CA ARG A 112 -5.49 3.15 14.04
C ARG A 112 -4.84 4.23 14.89
N LEU A 113 -3.56 4.04 15.24
CA LEU A 113 -2.83 5.09 15.93
C LEU A 113 -2.56 6.26 15.00
N GLY A 114 -2.94 7.47 15.44
CA GLY A 114 -2.75 8.70 14.70
C GLY A 114 -2.50 9.88 15.62
N SER A 115 -2.15 11.02 15.03
CA SER A 115 -1.96 12.27 15.75
C SER A 115 -3.13 12.57 16.69
N ASN A 116 -2.80 13.07 17.89
CA ASN A 116 -3.75 13.42 18.94
C ASN A 116 -4.42 14.76 18.61
N MET A 117 -5.16 14.80 17.50
CA MET A 117 -5.84 16.00 17.07
C MET A 117 -7.12 15.63 16.36
N ASN A 118 -8.17 16.34 16.72
CA ASN A 118 -9.45 16.21 16.07
C ASN A 118 -9.47 17.05 14.78
N TYR A 119 -9.15 16.41 13.65
CA TYR A 119 -9.30 17.02 12.34
C TYR A 119 -10.76 17.31 12.02
N PRO A 120 -11.08 18.37 11.27
CA PRO A 120 -10.23 19.49 10.83
C PRO A 120 -10.33 20.69 11.79
N LEU A 121 -10.92 20.51 12.98
CA LEU A 121 -11.10 21.59 13.96
C LEU A 121 -9.81 21.93 14.71
N HIS A 122 -8.82 21.03 14.63
CA HIS A 122 -7.55 21.14 15.34
C HIS A 122 -7.72 21.20 16.86
N ASP A 123 -8.82 20.64 17.38
CA ASP A 123 -9.01 20.51 18.82
C ASP A 123 -7.97 19.51 19.33
N TYR A 124 -6.95 20.05 20.00
CA TYR A 124 -5.91 19.29 20.67
C TYR A 124 -6.33 19.09 22.12
N ASN A 125 -6.39 17.82 22.53
CA ASN A 125 -6.55 17.48 23.93
C ASN A 125 -5.41 16.52 24.32
N PRO A 126 -4.43 16.94 25.13
CA PRO A 126 -3.31 16.09 25.52
C PRO A 126 -3.75 14.79 26.22
N SER A 127 -4.97 14.77 26.78
CA SER A 127 -5.56 13.60 27.44
C SER A 127 -6.35 12.69 26.49
N GLU A 128 -6.63 13.11 25.25
CA GLU A 128 -7.31 12.27 24.25
C GLU A 128 -6.40 11.18 23.67
N SER A 129 -7.04 10.11 23.21
CA SER A 129 -6.35 8.96 22.61
C SER A 129 -5.96 9.26 21.15
N HIS A 130 -4.73 8.89 20.80
CA HIS A 130 -4.18 8.84 19.44
C HIS A 130 -4.95 7.89 18.50
N VAL A 131 -6.18 8.22 18.09
CA VAL A 131 -7.01 7.32 17.28
C VAL A 131 -7.54 8.01 16.02
N THR A 132 -7.19 7.47 14.85
CA THR A 132 -7.63 7.97 13.56
C THR A 132 -9.14 7.86 13.38
N ARG A 133 -9.72 8.80 12.63
CA ARG A 133 -11.16 8.83 12.32
C ARG A 133 -11.43 8.21 10.96
N LYS A 134 -12.66 7.74 10.76
CA LYS A 134 -13.10 7.18 9.49
C LYS A 134 -13.09 8.25 8.39
N MET A 135 -12.70 7.84 7.18
CA MET A 135 -12.80 8.69 6.01
C MET A 135 -14.22 9.16 5.74
N ARG A 136 -14.40 10.47 5.53
CA ARG A 136 -15.73 11.07 5.29
C ARG A 136 -16.40 10.58 4.02
N PHE A 137 -15.62 10.33 2.98
CA PHE A 137 -16.11 10.03 1.63
C PHE A 137 -15.74 8.61 1.19
N SER A 138 -15.71 7.64 2.12
CA SER A 138 -15.26 6.27 1.83
C SER A 138 -16.02 5.60 0.68
N GLY A 139 -17.27 6.00 0.41
CA GLY A 139 -18.07 5.49 -0.71
C GLY A 139 -17.56 5.85 -2.12
N LEU A 140 -16.60 6.78 -2.23
CA LEU A 140 -15.92 7.09 -3.50
C LEU A 140 -14.96 5.98 -3.93
N ILE A 141 -14.55 5.11 -3.01
CA ILE A 141 -13.53 4.10 -3.23
C ILE A 141 -14.18 2.71 -3.19
N LYS A 142 -14.32 2.06 -4.35
CA LYS A 142 -14.93 0.72 -4.45
C LYS A 142 -13.89 -0.36 -4.67
N ASN A 143 -12.76 -0.01 -5.29
CA ASN A 143 -11.70 -0.93 -5.67
C ASN A 143 -10.31 -0.27 -5.56
N LEU A 144 -9.27 -1.05 -5.87
CA LEU A 144 -7.88 -0.62 -5.81
C LEU A 144 -7.55 0.52 -6.80
N SER A 145 -8.18 0.53 -7.99
CA SER A 145 -8.02 1.62 -8.96
C SER A 145 -8.55 2.94 -8.43
N ASP A 146 -9.75 2.91 -7.84
CA ASP A 146 -10.33 4.11 -7.19
C ASP A 146 -9.43 4.61 -6.07
N CYS A 147 -8.87 3.70 -5.25
CA CYS A 147 -7.95 4.05 -4.16
C CYS A 147 -6.66 4.71 -4.68
N SER A 148 -6.07 4.17 -5.75
CA SER A 148 -4.89 4.72 -6.40
C SER A 148 -5.15 6.13 -6.97
N ILE A 149 -6.25 6.29 -7.70
CA ILE A 149 -6.68 7.58 -8.25
C ILE A 149 -6.99 8.57 -7.13
N TYR A 150 -7.64 8.12 -6.07
CA TYR A 150 -7.95 8.96 -4.92
C TYR A 150 -6.68 9.54 -4.30
N SER A 151 -5.64 8.72 -4.10
CA SER A 151 -4.36 9.20 -3.58
C SER A 151 -3.71 10.24 -4.49
N HIS A 152 -3.72 10.01 -5.82
CA HIS A 152 -3.26 11.00 -6.78
C HIS A 152 -4.02 12.32 -6.61
N CYS A 153 -5.35 12.27 -6.55
CA CYS A 153 -6.21 13.43 -6.36
C CYS A 153 -6.07 14.10 -4.99
N MET A 154 -5.64 13.40 -3.94
CA MET A 154 -5.38 14.03 -2.65
C MET A 154 -4.00 14.70 -2.58
N GLY A 155 -3.10 14.42 -3.52
CA GLY A 155 -1.74 14.96 -3.57
C GLY A 155 -1.65 16.48 -3.44
N PRO A 156 -2.37 17.28 -4.24
CA PRO A 156 -2.35 18.74 -4.11
C PRO A 156 -2.83 19.24 -2.75
N CYS A 157 -3.75 18.51 -2.11
CA CYS A 157 -4.26 18.86 -0.79
C CYS A 157 -3.25 18.58 0.32
N PHE A 158 -2.56 17.43 0.29
CA PHE A 158 -1.47 17.20 1.22
C PHE A 158 -0.28 18.14 0.98
N ASN A 159 0.03 18.44 -0.29
CA ASN A 159 1.02 19.45 -0.62
C ASN A 159 0.66 20.80 0.01
N LYS A 160 -0.59 21.25 -0.12
CA LYS A 160 -1.05 22.51 0.50
C LYS A 160 -1.10 22.43 2.03
N ASP A 161 -1.47 21.29 2.59
CA ASP A 161 -1.50 21.04 4.04
C ASP A 161 -0.12 21.17 4.67
N PHE A 162 0.96 20.76 3.99
CA PHE A 162 2.29 20.70 4.60
C PHE A 162 3.35 21.58 3.91
N ASP A 163 2.97 22.27 2.84
CA ASP A 163 3.88 23.01 1.96
C ASP A 163 5.04 22.13 1.47
N ASN A 164 4.70 20.93 1.00
CA ASN A 164 5.67 19.90 0.64
C ASN A 164 5.20 19.05 -0.54
N GLU A 165 5.85 19.25 -1.69
CA GLU A 165 5.53 18.54 -2.92
C GLU A 165 5.79 17.03 -2.84
N CYS A 166 6.63 16.56 -1.91
CA CYS A 166 6.87 15.14 -1.69
C CYS A 166 5.60 14.37 -1.28
N PHE A 167 4.57 15.06 -0.75
CA PHE A 167 3.28 14.45 -0.45
C PHE A 167 2.31 14.37 -1.64
N ARG A 168 2.80 14.63 -2.85
CA ARG A 168 2.05 14.37 -4.09
C ARG A 168 2.19 12.91 -4.51
N SER A 169 1.14 12.37 -5.12
CA SER A 169 1.11 11.03 -5.74
C SER A 169 1.58 9.90 -4.83
N LEU A 170 1.25 9.99 -3.54
CA LEU A 170 1.63 9.02 -2.51
C LEU A 170 1.13 7.59 -2.84
N PRO A 171 1.87 6.55 -2.45
CA PRO A 171 1.40 5.18 -2.65
C PRO A 171 0.25 4.84 -1.69
N VAL A 172 -0.43 3.74 -1.99
CA VAL A 172 -1.58 3.26 -1.21
C VAL A 172 -1.45 1.79 -0.87
N VAL A 173 -2.12 1.41 0.21
CA VAL A 173 -2.56 0.03 0.44
C VAL A 173 -4.09 -0.01 0.45
N PHE A 174 -4.65 -1.05 -0.14
CA PHE A 174 -6.09 -1.25 -0.19
C PHE A 174 -6.43 -2.60 0.40
N ASN A 175 -7.47 -2.71 1.22
CA ASN A 175 -7.93 -3.98 1.74
C ASN A 175 -9.09 -4.51 0.89
N HIS A 176 -8.91 -5.63 0.20
CA HIS A 176 -9.96 -6.19 -0.65
C HIS A 176 -11.20 -6.66 0.11
N LYS A 177 -11.05 -7.07 1.38
CA LYS A 177 -12.14 -7.54 2.25
C LYS A 177 -12.94 -6.38 2.83
N THR A 178 -12.27 -5.39 3.44
CA THR A 178 -12.94 -4.27 4.13
C THR A 178 -13.20 -3.06 3.24
N LYS A 179 -12.60 -3.03 2.03
CA LYS A 179 -12.57 -1.88 1.11
C LYS A 179 -11.89 -0.64 1.72
N GLU A 180 -11.07 -0.84 2.75
CA GLU A 180 -10.26 0.22 3.32
C GLU A 180 -9.18 0.66 2.33
N CYS A 181 -9.01 1.97 2.16
CA CYS A 181 -7.93 2.57 1.36
C CYS A 181 -7.11 3.46 2.27
N VAL A 182 -5.83 3.14 2.44
CA VAL A 182 -4.90 3.92 3.25
C VAL A 182 -3.84 4.51 2.34
N ILE A 183 -3.66 5.83 2.42
CA ILE A 183 -2.59 6.54 1.74
C ILE A 183 -1.36 6.45 2.63
N LEU A 184 -0.22 6.08 2.05
CA LEU A 184 1.04 5.99 2.79
C LEU A 184 1.77 7.33 2.70
N GLY A 185 2.27 7.87 3.81
CA GLY A 185 2.93 9.18 3.90
C GLY A 185 4.35 9.21 3.34
N THR A 186 4.87 8.12 2.77
CA THR A 186 6.21 8.06 2.19
C THR A 186 6.25 7.25 0.89
N HIS A 187 7.13 7.67 -0.02
CA HIS A 187 7.45 6.94 -1.25
C HIS A 187 8.51 5.85 -1.04
N GLU A 188 9.17 5.83 0.12
CA GLU A 188 10.23 4.88 0.41
C GLU A 188 9.73 3.43 0.37
N GLY A 189 10.42 2.59 -0.40
CA GLY A 189 10.09 1.17 -0.50
C GLY A 189 10.61 0.34 0.67
N SER A 190 11.58 0.85 1.43
CA SER A 190 12.17 0.24 2.63
C SER A 190 13.11 1.24 3.31
N ARG A 191 13.20 1.19 4.64
CA ARG A 191 14.17 1.96 5.43
C ARG A 191 14.83 1.06 6.48
N ARG A 192 16.13 0.77 6.30
CA ARG A 192 16.89 -0.19 7.14
C ARG A 192 18.10 0.41 7.86
N ARG A 193 18.41 1.68 7.63
CA ARG A 193 19.58 2.38 8.16
C ARG A 193 19.16 3.78 8.59
N ASN A 194 19.87 4.34 9.57
CA ASN A 194 19.60 5.68 10.12
C ASN A 194 18.14 5.86 10.56
N CYS A 195 17.55 4.80 11.12
CA CYS A 195 16.17 4.75 11.55
C CYS A 195 16.07 4.06 12.93
N LEU A 196 14.98 4.33 13.63
CA LEU A 196 14.65 3.75 14.92
C LEU A 196 14.25 2.29 14.76
N SER A 197 14.90 1.43 15.53
CA SER A 197 14.59 0.00 15.65
C SER A 197 14.86 -0.47 17.08
N GLU A 198 14.69 -1.78 17.34
CA GLU A 198 15.02 -2.38 18.64
C GLU A 198 16.50 -2.12 19.06
N TYR A 199 17.42 -2.01 18.10
CA TYR A 199 18.86 -1.90 18.36
C TYR A 199 19.46 -0.55 17.95
N THR A 200 18.68 0.35 17.35
CA THR A 200 19.20 1.62 16.81
C THR A 200 18.28 2.76 17.16
N ASN A 201 18.87 3.90 17.53
CA ASN A 201 18.14 5.15 17.66
C ASN A 201 18.00 5.83 16.28
N GLY A 202 16.89 6.54 16.08
CA GLY A 202 16.65 7.32 14.88
C GLY A 202 15.42 8.20 15.02
N PHE A 203 15.28 9.17 14.13
CA PHE A 203 14.16 10.10 14.14
C PHE A 203 12.89 9.54 13.49
N GLU A 204 13.02 8.45 12.73
CA GLU A 204 11.90 7.78 12.05
C GLU A 204 12.03 6.26 12.18
N ARG A 205 10.91 5.53 12.22
CA ARG A 205 10.92 4.06 12.38
C ARG A 205 11.48 3.34 11.15
N CYS A 206 12.27 2.30 11.38
CA CYS A 206 12.70 1.38 10.33
C CYS A 206 11.52 0.57 9.80
N PHE A 207 11.56 0.20 8.52
CA PHE A 207 10.57 -0.70 7.94
C PHE A 207 11.10 -1.44 6.71
N MET A 208 10.51 -2.58 6.41
CA MET A 208 10.81 -3.34 5.21
C MET A 208 9.57 -3.96 4.59
N PRO A 209 9.53 -4.08 3.26
CA PRO A 209 8.41 -4.70 2.59
C PRO A 209 8.43 -6.21 2.87
N ILE A 210 7.27 -6.77 3.17
CA ILE A 210 7.09 -8.20 3.42
C ILE A 210 5.90 -8.72 2.59
N LYS A 211 5.87 -10.03 2.39
CA LYS A 211 4.64 -10.75 2.03
C LYS A 211 4.45 -11.83 3.07
N LYS A 212 3.24 -11.91 3.62
CA LYS A 212 2.79 -12.96 4.54
C LYS A 212 1.37 -13.34 4.15
N GLU A 213 0.99 -14.59 4.36
CA GLU A 213 -0.36 -15.06 4.04
C GLU A 213 -1.44 -14.21 4.74
N THR A 214 -1.25 -13.88 6.00
CA THR A 214 -2.15 -13.03 6.79
C THR A 214 -2.38 -11.65 6.15
N GLY A 215 -1.37 -11.13 5.44
CA GLY A 215 -1.44 -9.86 4.71
C GLY A 215 -2.05 -9.96 3.30
N LYS A 216 -2.55 -11.12 2.86
CA LYS A 216 -3.01 -11.35 1.47
C LYS A 216 -4.12 -10.41 1.02
N GLU A 217 -4.91 -9.86 1.95
CA GLU A 217 -5.98 -8.90 1.64
C GLU A 217 -5.48 -7.51 1.28
N TRP A 218 -4.20 -7.21 1.51
CA TRP A 218 -3.59 -5.89 1.35
C TRP A 218 -2.64 -5.84 0.14
N PRO A 219 -3.10 -5.49 -1.08
CA PRO A 219 -2.23 -5.00 -2.14
C PRO A 219 -1.63 -3.63 -1.84
N TYR A 220 -0.37 -3.47 -2.22
CA TYR A 220 0.29 -2.18 -2.39
C TYR A 220 0.16 -1.70 -3.84
N ALA A 221 -0.13 -0.43 -4.06
CA ALA A 221 -0.10 0.21 -5.38
C ALA A 221 0.48 1.63 -5.30
N SER A 222 1.08 2.11 -6.38
CA SER A 222 1.36 3.55 -6.51
C SER A 222 0.11 4.32 -6.93
N SER A 223 0.14 5.65 -6.83
CA SER A 223 -0.88 6.56 -7.41
C SER A 223 -1.04 6.44 -8.93
N PHE A 224 -0.07 5.83 -9.62
CA PHE A 224 -0.08 5.64 -11.08
C PHE A 224 -0.38 4.18 -11.48
N LEU A 225 -1.39 3.57 -10.85
CA LEU A 225 -1.86 2.24 -11.25
C LEU A 225 -2.46 2.32 -12.65
N ARG A 226 -2.06 1.42 -13.55
CA ARG A 226 -2.64 1.39 -14.90
C ARG A 226 -4.12 1.01 -14.84
N PRO A 227 -5.00 1.61 -15.66
CA PRO A 227 -6.44 1.35 -15.62
C PRO A 227 -6.83 -0.05 -16.13
N ASP A 228 -5.95 -0.73 -16.84
CA ASP A 228 -6.13 -2.07 -17.41
C ASP A 228 -5.27 -3.14 -16.69
N TYR A 229 -4.98 -2.93 -15.40
CA TYR A 229 -4.05 -3.79 -14.66
C TYR A 229 -4.55 -5.23 -14.55
N GLU A 230 -5.87 -5.46 -14.52
CA GLU A 230 -6.44 -6.81 -14.48
C GLU A 230 -6.08 -7.64 -15.71
N LYS A 231 -5.83 -7.00 -16.87
CA LYS A 231 -5.47 -7.68 -18.13
C LYS A 231 -3.97 -7.70 -18.40
N LYS A 232 -3.18 -6.88 -17.70
CA LYS A 232 -1.78 -6.59 -18.04
C LYS A 232 -0.80 -6.86 -16.91
N CYS A 233 -1.30 -7.13 -15.71
CA CYS A 233 -0.51 -7.47 -14.53
C CYS A 233 -0.91 -8.86 -14.03
N PRO A 234 -0.01 -9.55 -13.28
CA PRO A 234 -0.36 -10.81 -12.64
C PRO A 234 -1.59 -10.65 -11.72
N PRO A 235 -2.48 -11.66 -11.66
CA PRO A 235 -3.63 -11.63 -10.77
C PRO A 235 -3.20 -11.74 -9.30
N ARG A 236 -4.17 -11.52 -8.40
CA ARG A 236 -3.95 -11.61 -6.95
C ARG A 236 -3.56 -13.00 -6.48
N PHE A 237 -4.21 -14.01 -7.04
CA PHE A 237 -4.04 -15.40 -6.62
C PHE A 237 -3.00 -16.09 -7.50
N PRO A 238 -2.24 -17.05 -6.95
CA PRO A 238 -1.42 -17.96 -7.73
C PRO A 238 -2.23 -18.70 -8.80
N LEU A 239 -1.56 -19.13 -9.86
CA LEU A 239 -2.17 -19.99 -10.88
C LEU A 239 -2.12 -21.43 -10.38
N ASN A 240 -3.28 -22.06 -10.21
CA ASN A 240 -3.40 -23.44 -9.77
C ASN A 240 -3.39 -24.39 -10.97
N ASP A 241 -3.07 -25.67 -10.72
CA ASP A 241 -3.15 -26.78 -11.67
C ASP A 241 -2.44 -26.55 -13.03
N THR A 242 -1.48 -25.63 -13.04
CA THR A 242 -0.76 -25.19 -14.24
C THR A 242 0.69 -24.92 -13.88
N ALA A 243 1.57 -25.00 -14.87
CA ALA A 243 2.99 -24.73 -14.70
C ALA A 243 3.48 -23.83 -15.83
N PHE A 244 4.25 -22.80 -15.49
CA PHE A 244 4.88 -21.96 -16.49
C PHE A 244 5.83 -22.78 -17.38
N GLY A 245 5.84 -22.45 -18.67
CA GLY A 245 6.68 -23.11 -19.65
C GLY A 245 7.24 -22.18 -20.73
N TYR A 246 7.96 -22.80 -21.66
CA TYR A 246 8.53 -22.16 -22.84
C TYR A 246 8.04 -22.83 -24.11
N TYR A 247 7.31 -22.07 -24.91
CA TYR A 247 6.75 -22.50 -26.18
C TYR A 247 7.87 -22.69 -27.20
N ASN A 248 7.89 -23.87 -27.83
CA ASN A 248 8.79 -24.19 -28.91
C ASN A 248 8.09 -23.99 -30.25
N ASN A 249 8.51 -22.99 -31.02
CA ASN A 249 7.93 -22.69 -32.34
C ASN A 249 8.06 -23.83 -33.35
N SER A 250 9.08 -24.69 -33.23
CA SER A 250 9.33 -25.79 -34.17
C SER A 250 8.45 -27.01 -33.89
N THR A 251 8.13 -27.29 -32.62
CA THR A 251 7.26 -28.43 -32.26
C THR A 251 5.82 -28.04 -31.99
N GLY A 252 5.54 -26.75 -31.75
CA GLY A 252 4.22 -26.28 -31.32
C GLY A 252 3.88 -26.61 -29.87
N GLU A 253 4.84 -27.11 -29.09
CA GLU A 253 4.61 -27.59 -27.72
C GLU A 253 5.07 -26.59 -26.66
N CYS A 254 4.33 -26.50 -25.55
CA CYS A 254 4.77 -25.80 -24.34
C CYS A 254 5.57 -26.74 -23.44
N LYS A 255 6.88 -26.50 -23.32
CA LYS A 255 7.72 -27.28 -22.40
C LYS A 255 7.68 -26.69 -21.01
N SER A 256 7.16 -27.46 -20.05
CA SER A 256 7.09 -27.07 -18.63
C SER A 256 8.48 -26.74 -18.07
N ALA A 257 8.58 -25.65 -17.33
CA ALA A 257 9.82 -25.23 -16.70
C ALA A 257 10.11 -25.95 -15.37
N VAL A 258 9.24 -26.87 -14.92
CA VAL A 258 9.46 -27.70 -13.73
C VAL A 258 10.68 -28.61 -13.89
N LYS A 259 10.90 -29.18 -15.08
CA LYS A 259 11.97 -30.15 -15.38
C LYS A 259 13.23 -29.52 -15.99
N GLY A 260 13.39 -28.19 -15.93
CA GLY A 260 14.54 -27.49 -16.51
C GLY A 260 15.73 -27.38 -15.57
N ASP A 261 16.85 -26.81 -16.05
CA ASP A 261 18.09 -26.55 -15.28
C ASP A 261 17.96 -25.40 -14.25
N PHE A 262 16.80 -25.28 -13.60
CA PHE A 262 16.54 -24.26 -12.60
C PHE A 262 16.91 -24.79 -11.22
N VAL A 263 17.51 -23.93 -10.40
CA VAL A 263 17.78 -24.27 -9.01
C VAL A 263 16.42 -24.40 -8.31
N SER A 264 16.19 -25.58 -7.76
CA SER A 264 14.95 -25.93 -7.07
C SER A 264 15.26 -26.26 -5.62
N TYR A 265 14.37 -25.84 -4.73
CA TYR A 265 14.53 -25.99 -3.28
C TYR A 265 13.27 -26.62 -2.70
N GLU A 266 13.44 -27.58 -1.81
CA GLU A 266 12.34 -28.14 -1.03
C GLU A 266 11.92 -27.12 0.03
N MET A 267 10.67 -26.68 0.00
CA MET A 267 10.10 -25.73 0.95
C MET A 267 8.57 -25.68 0.87
N SER A 268 7.96 -25.04 1.86
CA SER A 268 6.51 -24.83 1.83
C SER A 268 6.07 -23.90 0.71
N PHE A 269 4.81 -24.04 0.25
CA PHE A 269 4.24 -23.16 -0.76
C PHE A 269 4.30 -21.68 -0.35
N LYS A 270 4.00 -21.40 0.93
CA LYS A 270 4.18 -20.10 1.57
C LYS A 270 5.61 -19.59 1.43
N SER A 271 6.59 -20.39 1.84
CA SER A 271 8.01 -20.01 1.77
C SER A 271 8.48 -19.75 0.34
N CYS A 272 7.94 -20.47 -0.64
CA CYS A 272 8.23 -20.24 -2.05
C CYS A 272 7.74 -18.87 -2.54
N ILE A 273 6.51 -18.47 -2.18
CA ILE A 273 5.95 -17.16 -2.52
C ILE A 273 6.74 -16.03 -1.83
N GLU A 274 7.00 -16.18 -0.53
CA GLU A 274 7.75 -15.21 0.26
C GLU A 274 9.19 -15.09 -0.25
N GLY A 275 9.81 -16.22 -0.59
CA GLY A 275 11.13 -16.31 -1.19
C GLY A 275 11.19 -15.59 -2.54
N LEU A 276 10.24 -15.84 -3.44
CA LEU A 276 10.15 -15.17 -4.74
C LEU A 276 10.05 -13.64 -4.59
N PHE A 277 9.31 -13.17 -3.59
CA PHE A 277 9.19 -11.74 -3.30
C PHE A 277 10.49 -11.16 -2.71
N ASN A 278 11.07 -11.83 -1.72
CA ASN A 278 12.25 -11.36 -0.97
C ASN A 278 13.56 -11.52 -1.73
N TYR A 279 13.63 -12.40 -2.72
CA TYR A 279 14.81 -12.59 -3.59
C TYR A 279 15.21 -11.27 -4.28
N PHE A 280 14.24 -10.36 -4.45
CA PHE A 280 14.45 -9.01 -4.96
C PHE A 280 15.37 -8.12 -4.08
N GLY A 281 15.78 -8.56 -2.88
CA GLY A 281 16.43 -7.71 -1.89
C GLY A 281 17.62 -8.27 -1.09
N ARG A 282 18.14 -9.48 -1.39
CA ARG A 282 19.18 -10.10 -0.53
C ARG A 282 20.64 -9.92 -0.97
N ASP A 283 20.95 -9.48 -2.19
CA ASP A 283 22.36 -9.41 -2.60
C ASP A 283 22.67 -8.29 -3.61
N ARG A 284 23.69 -7.49 -3.29
CA ARG A 284 24.17 -6.41 -4.18
C ARG A 284 24.89 -6.96 -5.41
N LYS A 285 25.42 -8.19 -5.36
CA LYS A 285 26.15 -8.81 -6.50
C LYS A 285 25.21 -9.48 -7.53
N THR A 286 24.05 -10.00 -7.13
CA THR A 286 23.06 -10.62 -8.05
C THR A 286 21.92 -9.69 -8.48
N ARG A 287 22.00 -8.39 -8.16
CA ARG A 287 21.07 -7.29 -8.54
C ARG A 287 20.65 -7.25 -10.02
N ARG A 288 21.27 -8.02 -10.91
CA ARG A 288 20.96 -8.07 -12.35
C ARG A 288 19.88 -9.07 -12.76
N LYS A 289 19.53 -10.07 -11.94
CA LYS A 289 18.47 -11.03 -12.31
C LYS A 289 17.21 -10.77 -11.49
N LYS A 290 16.28 -10.02 -12.08
CA LYS A 290 14.92 -9.82 -11.56
C LYS A 290 14.14 -11.11 -11.79
N PHE A 291 14.15 -12.02 -10.81
CA PHE A 291 13.30 -13.20 -10.85
C PHE A 291 11.87 -12.79 -10.51
N LEU A 292 10.94 -12.93 -11.47
CA LEU A 292 9.55 -12.49 -11.33
C LEU A 292 8.56 -13.66 -11.37
N TRP A 293 9.03 -14.87 -11.63
CA TRP A 293 8.20 -16.05 -11.81
C TRP A 293 8.79 -17.22 -11.04
N GLY A 294 7.92 -17.97 -10.37
CA GLY A 294 8.27 -19.21 -9.69
C GLY A 294 7.21 -20.25 -9.96
N ILE A 295 7.60 -21.52 -9.86
CA ILE A 295 6.71 -22.67 -9.91
C ILE A 295 6.90 -23.41 -8.60
N TRP A 296 5.80 -23.85 -8.00
CA TRP A 296 5.84 -24.73 -6.84
C TRP A 296 5.05 -25.99 -7.17
N VAL A 297 5.65 -27.15 -6.91
CA VAL A 297 5.05 -28.46 -7.22
C VAL A 297 5.05 -29.29 -5.95
N LEU A 298 3.89 -29.84 -5.59
CA LEU A 298 3.76 -30.75 -4.46
C LEU A 298 4.63 -32.00 -4.71
N GLU A 299 5.39 -32.42 -3.70
CA GLU A 299 6.33 -33.54 -3.82
C GLU A 299 5.64 -34.84 -4.30
N ASP A 300 4.41 -35.06 -3.82
CA ASP A 300 3.56 -36.16 -4.23
C ASP A 300 2.40 -35.64 -5.10
N SER A 301 2.58 -35.74 -6.43
CA SER A 301 1.60 -35.29 -7.42
C SER A 301 0.22 -35.98 -7.33
N SER A 302 0.09 -37.07 -6.57
CA SER A 302 -1.19 -37.73 -6.33
C SER A 302 -2.03 -37.04 -5.24
N LYS A 303 -1.41 -36.17 -4.44
CA LYS A 303 -2.07 -35.42 -3.37
C LYS A 303 -2.56 -34.06 -3.86
N LYS A 304 -3.64 -33.58 -3.24
CA LYS A 304 -4.11 -32.20 -3.43
C LYS A 304 -3.41 -31.28 -2.43
N LEU A 305 -3.14 -30.05 -2.86
CA LEU A 305 -2.71 -28.98 -1.96
C LEU A 305 -3.81 -28.74 -0.91
N ASN A 306 -3.48 -28.93 0.36
CA ASN A 306 -4.38 -28.76 1.50
C ASN A 306 -4.08 -27.47 2.26
N SER A 307 -2.80 -27.08 2.34
CA SER A 307 -2.34 -25.91 3.10
C SER A 307 -1.20 -25.17 2.38
N MET A 308 -1.03 -23.88 2.68
CA MET A 308 0.16 -23.13 2.25
C MET A 308 1.45 -23.60 2.93
N ASP A 309 1.34 -24.40 4.01
CA ASP A 309 2.47 -25.00 4.70
C ASP A 309 2.89 -26.37 4.13
N ASP A 310 2.14 -26.92 3.17
CA ASP A 310 2.50 -28.16 2.49
C ASP A 310 3.88 -28.02 1.82
N ILE A 311 4.66 -29.09 1.86
CA ILE A 311 6.03 -29.16 1.35
C ILE A 311 6.06 -29.63 -0.10
N GLY A 312 6.91 -28.99 -0.89
CA GLY A 312 7.10 -29.32 -2.29
C GLY A 312 8.35 -28.65 -2.85
N MET A 313 8.52 -28.78 -4.16
CA MET A 313 9.66 -28.24 -4.88
C MET A 313 9.36 -26.85 -5.44
N CYS A 314 10.10 -25.86 -4.97
CA CYS A 314 10.04 -24.47 -5.45
C CYS A 314 11.15 -24.21 -6.49
N SER A 315 10.78 -23.88 -7.71
CA SER A 315 11.69 -23.53 -8.81
C SER A 315 11.54 -22.05 -9.16
N ILE A 316 12.66 -21.30 -9.15
CA ILE A 316 12.68 -19.87 -9.50
C ILE A 316 13.15 -19.68 -10.94
N LEU A 317 12.30 -19.08 -11.79
CA LEU A 317 12.55 -18.98 -13.23
C LEU A 317 13.41 -17.76 -13.58
N LYS A 318 14.52 -18.00 -14.29
CA LYS A 318 15.44 -16.94 -14.73
C LYS A 318 14.98 -16.15 -15.95
N LYS A 319 14.03 -16.70 -16.72
CA LYS A 319 13.49 -16.11 -17.95
C LYS A 319 11.97 -15.98 -17.80
N LYS A 320 11.41 -15.01 -18.52
CA LYS A 320 9.96 -14.81 -18.59
C LYS A 320 9.33 -16.03 -19.31
N PRO A 321 8.37 -16.75 -18.70
CA PRO A 321 7.62 -17.78 -19.40
C PRO A 321 6.68 -17.16 -20.44
N ASN A 322 6.40 -17.90 -21.51
CA ASN A 322 5.55 -17.45 -22.62
C ASN A 322 4.37 -18.39 -22.91
N CYS A 323 4.26 -19.50 -22.18
CA CYS A 323 3.10 -20.39 -22.18
C CYS A 323 2.88 -20.97 -20.77
N VAL A 324 1.69 -21.52 -20.57
CA VAL A 324 1.23 -22.32 -19.42
C VAL A 324 0.53 -23.55 -19.94
#